data_AF-A0A2E9U9Q9-F1
#
_entry.id   AF-A0A2E9U9Q9-F1
#
_cell.length_a   1.000
_cell.length_b   1.000
_cell.length_c   1.000
_cell.angle_alpha   90.00
_cell.angle_beta   90.00
_cell.angle_gamma   90.00
#
_symmetry.space_group_name_H-M   'P 1'
#
loop_
_entity.id
_entity.type
_entity.pdbx_description
1 polymer ?
#
loop_
_entity_poly.entity_id
_entity_poly.type
_entity_poly.pdbx_seq_one_letter_code
_entity_poly.pdbx_strand_id
1 'polypeptide(L)'
;MLQKKVGKLPEWDLSDLYDAPESATFNADMEQLKKSVHDFEAEFKKAILIKDAPISENVKRLKRSIDLYENILNLMGKLSGFATLHHVTATNDPGRTKFYGDTQVKITEISNKIIFYELELNSLSEKVLGKLMNDKELAPYKAWFDNIRKYKPHQLSNEVEQILHDKSMTSFSAWNRLFDQTISNMKVDIDGETRSLEEALNYLLSPHEKERKKAFLGVTERLKENIPLFTHIMNTICQDKSISDKWRKYKYPEQSRHLANNIEPEVVDALVDAVERNYANTSHRYYKIKSEMLGKKYLESWDRNAPLPDTNTKEIKWNDARDIVIDAYEEFSVDLAKIVKRFFDGRWIDAKIKDGKVTGAFAHPVTTDTHPYILMNYQGKPRDVMTLAHELGHGIHQVLASDLGPLLSDTPLTLAETASVFGEMLTYRKLIQNTKNEFERKVLLASKIEDMINTVIRQISFFKFEQLVHQSRKDGELTSEDLNDIWLETQKNSLGPSIKLDKMHKYLWSYIPHFIHSPFYVYAYAFGDCLVNSLYSVYEKDRSGFVTKYTDLLASGGSKHHKELLQPFNLDATDPSFWNDGISLITGMIDDLEKIN
;
A
#
# COMPACT_ATOMS: atom_id res chain seq x y z
N MET A 1 2.14 28.07 -16.72
CA MET A 1 0.87 28.58 -16.16
C MET A 1 0.59 28.04 -14.76
N LEU A 2 0.83 26.75 -14.48
CA LEU A 2 0.60 26.13 -13.15
C LEU A 2 1.37 26.81 -11.99
N GLN A 3 2.67 27.11 -12.14
CA GLN A 3 3.45 27.78 -11.08
C GLN A 3 2.93 29.18 -10.69
N LYS A 4 2.27 29.91 -11.61
CA LYS A 4 1.64 31.21 -11.28
C LYS A 4 0.41 31.04 -10.40
N LYS A 5 -0.20 29.86 -10.41
CA LYS A 5 -1.44 29.52 -9.72
C LYS A 5 -1.19 28.96 -8.32
N VAL A 6 -0.26 28.01 -8.19
CA VAL A 6 0.01 27.31 -6.93
C VAL A 6 1.20 27.83 -6.12
N GLY A 7 1.98 28.78 -6.67
CA GLY A 7 3.19 29.31 -6.03
C GLY A 7 4.47 28.50 -6.33
N LYS A 8 5.54 28.80 -5.61
CA LYS A 8 6.84 28.10 -5.74
C LYS A 8 6.74 26.74 -5.05
N LEU A 9 6.81 25.66 -5.84
CA LEU A 9 6.81 24.28 -5.33
C LEU A 9 8.25 23.85 -4.96
N PRO A 10 8.43 23.08 -3.88
CA PRO A 10 9.73 22.55 -3.50
C PRO A 10 10.17 21.40 -4.41
N GLU A 11 11.49 21.24 -4.46
CA GLU A 11 12.20 20.09 -5.01
C GLU A 11 13.10 19.59 -3.88
N TRP A 12 13.20 18.27 -3.71
CA TRP A 12 13.99 17.72 -2.62
C TRP A 12 15.50 17.93 -2.84
N ASP A 13 16.27 17.84 -1.77
CA ASP A 13 17.73 17.80 -1.81
C ASP A 13 18.22 16.42 -1.37
N LEU A 14 18.94 15.70 -2.23
CA LEU A 14 19.43 14.36 -1.95
C LEU A 14 20.88 14.34 -1.41
N SER A 15 21.49 15.51 -1.15
CA SER A 15 22.88 15.60 -0.69
C SER A 15 23.12 15.01 0.71
N ASP A 16 22.06 14.89 1.54
CA ASP A 16 22.13 14.13 2.78
C ASP A 16 22.42 12.63 2.56
N LEU A 17 22.19 12.11 1.34
CA LEU A 17 22.60 10.77 0.91
C LEU A 17 23.93 10.81 0.15
N TYR A 18 23.94 11.48 -1.01
CA TYR A 18 25.11 11.66 -1.88
C TYR A 18 24.96 12.93 -2.73
N ASP A 19 26.07 13.65 -2.96
CA ASP A 19 26.06 14.88 -3.75
C ASP A 19 25.70 14.68 -5.22
N ALA A 20 26.06 13.52 -5.78
CA ALA A 20 25.85 13.19 -7.19
C ALA A 20 25.91 11.67 -7.44
N PRO A 21 25.28 11.19 -8.54
CA PRO A 21 25.53 9.86 -9.08
C PRO A 21 27.01 9.61 -9.29
N GLU A 22 27.48 8.42 -8.92
CA GLU A 22 28.89 8.00 -9.07
C GLU A 22 29.89 8.93 -8.36
N SER A 23 29.45 9.70 -7.35
CA SER A 23 30.34 10.46 -6.48
C SER A 23 31.35 9.55 -5.77
N ALA A 24 32.46 10.12 -5.30
CA ALA A 24 33.51 9.37 -4.61
C ALA A 24 32.97 8.61 -3.39
N THR A 25 32.05 9.22 -2.63
CA THR A 25 31.39 8.60 -1.48
C THR A 25 30.44 7.47 -1.92
N PHE A 26 29.64 7.65 -2.97
CA PHE A 26 28.78 6.59 -3.51
C PHE A 26 29.57 5.34 -3.93
N ASN A 27 30.67 5.54 -4.67
CA ASN A 27 31.51 4.43 -5.10
C ASN A 27 32.24 3.75 -3.93
N ALA A 28 32.68 4.52 -2.93
CA ALA A 28 33.27 3.97 -1.72
C ALA A 28 32.26 3.13 -0.92
N ASP A 29 31.03 3.61 -0.75
CA ASP A 29 29.94 2.90 -0.07
C ASP A 29 29.56 1.61 -0.82
N MET A 30 29.58 1.61 -2.16
CA MET A 30 29.36 0.41 -2.98
C MET A 30 30.45 -0.66 -2.77
N GLU A 31 31.73 -0.27 -2.75
CA GLU A 31 32.82 -1.21 -2.47
C GLU A 31 32.80 -1.70 -1.01
N GLN A 32 32.45 -0.81 -0.07
CA GLN A 32 32.27 -1.18 1.33
C GLN A 32 31.12 -2.19 1.50
N LEU A 33 30.01 -2.04 0.79
CA LEU A 33 28.91 -3.00 0.79
C LEU A 33 29.38 -4.36 0.30
N LYS A 34 30.06 -4.42 -0.85
CA LYS A 34 30.62 -5.65 -1.41
C LYS A 34 31.57 -6.36 -0.44
N LYS A 35 32.45 -5.61 0.21
CA LYS A 35 33.37 -6.14 1.23
C LYS A 35 32.62 -6.66 2.45
N SER A 36 31.68 -5.88 2.98
CA SER A 36 30.92 -6.22 4.19
C SER A 36 30.12 -7.50 3.99
N VAL A 37 29.48 -7.66 2.84
CA VAL A 37 28.73 -8.88 2.49
C VAL A 37 29.65 -10.08 2.30
N HIS A 38 30.80 -9.91 1.64
CA HIS A 38 31.78 -10.99 1.51
C HIS A 38 32.27 -11.47 2.89
N ASP A 39 32.64 -10.53 3.76
CA ASP A 39 33.14 -10.85 5.10
C ASP A 39 32.05 -11.49 5.97
N PHE A 40 30.80 -11.01 5.84
CA PHE A 40 29.64 -11.59 6.51
C PHE A 40 29.35 -13.03 6.07
N GLU A 41 29.35 -13.28 4.75
CA GLU A 41 29.16 -14.62 4.20
C GLU A 41 30.27 -15.56 4.67
N ALA A 42 31.53 -15.14 4.58
CA ALA A 42 32.68 -15.92 4.98
C ALA A 42 32.65 -16.29 6.47
N GLU A 43 32.15 -15.39 7.32
CA GLU A 43 32.13 -15.61 8.75
C GLU A 43 30.93 -16.45 9.22
N PHE A 44 29.73 -16.21 8.69
CA PHE A 44 28.50 -16.75 9.29
C PHE A 44 27.83 -17.88 8.51
N LYS A 45 28.13 -18.06 7.22
CA LYS A 45 27.49 -19.11 6.41
C LYS A 45 27.78 -20.49 6.97
N LYS A 46 26.73 -21.25 7.28
CA LYS A 46 26.76 -22.56 7.97
C LYS A 46 27.37 -22.51 9.38
N ALA A 47 27.59 -21.33 9.93
CA ALA A 47 28.32 -21.10 11.17
C ALA A 47 27.73 -19.95 12.00
N ILE A 48 26.43 -19.64 11.86
CA ILE A 48 25.76 -18.58 12.64
C ILE A 48 25.98 -18.80 14.14
N LEU A 49 25.84 -20.05 14.59
CA LEU A 49 26.12 -20.47 15.95
C LEU A 49 27.38 -21.34 16.00
N ILE A 50 28.14 -21.22 17.09
CA ILE A 50 29.26 -22.10 17.41
C ILE A 50 28.68 -23.38 18.01
N LYS A 51 28.97 -24.50 17.33
CA LYS A 51 28.56 -25.83 17.79
C LYS A 51 29.19 -26.13 19.15
N ASP A 52 28.39 -26.67 20.06
CA ASP A 52 28.79 -27.09 21.42
C ASP A 52 29.31 -25.97 22.33
N ALA A 53 29.25 -24.70 21.91
CA ALA A 53 29.63 -23.55 22.74
C ALA A 53 28.57 -23.19 23.81
N PRO A 54 28.98 -22.55 24.92
CA PRO A 54 28.05 -21.98 25.88
C PRO A 54 27.05 -21.02 25.21
N ILE A 55 25.81 -21.00 25.72
CA ILE A 55 24.76 -20.12 25.16
C ILE A 55 25.19 -18.65 25.14
N SER A 56 25.96 -18.20 26.14
CA SER A 56 26.47 -16.84 26.24
C SER A 56 27.43 -16.45 25.10
N GLU A 57 28.18 -17.41 24.55
CA GLU A 57 29.03 -17.15 23.38
C GLU A 57 28.19 -17.07 22.11
N ASN A 58 27.18 -17.94 22.00
CA ASN A 58 26.24 -17.93 20.89
C ASN A 58 25.35 -16.68 20.88
N VAL A 59 25.00 -16.13 22.04
CA VAL A 59 24.34 -14.81 22.18
C VAL A 59 25.22 -13.72 21.57
N LYS A 60 26.48 -13.61 22.01
CA LYS A 60 27.41 -12.59 21.49
C LYS A 60 27.64 -12.72 19.99
N ARG A 61 27.79 -13.95 19.51
CA ARG A 61 27.99 -14.23 18.08
C ARG A 61 26.77 -13.83 17.26
N LEU A 62 25.58 -14.22 17.69
CA LEU A 62 24.32 -13.88 17.01
C LEU A 62 24.04 -12.38 17.06
N LYS A 63 24.29 -11.71 18.20
CA LYS A 63 24.14 -10.26 18.30
C LYS A 63 25.05 -9.55 17.31
N ARG A 64 26.31 -9.97 17.23
CA ARG A 64 27.26 -9.41 16.25
C ARG A 64 26.83 -9.68 14.81
N SER A 65 26.29 -10.87 14.49
CA SER A 65 25.77 -11.11 13.15
C SER A 65 24.56 -10.23 12.83
N ILE A 66 23.65 -10.02 13.79
CA ILE A 66 22.53 -9.09 13.62
C ILE A 66 23.03 -7.67 13.36
N ASP A 67 23.98 -7.17 14.15
CA ASP A 67 24.52 -5.81 13.98
C ASP A 67 25.19 -5.60 12.62
N LEU A 68 25.99 -6.58 12.17
CA LEU A 68 26.61 -6.52 10.85
C LEU A 68 25.57 -6.61 9.73
N TYR A 69 24.54 -7.43 9.91
CA TYR A 69 23.45 -7.56 8.96
C TYR A 69 22.65 -6.26 8.84
N GLU A 70 22.30 -5.61 9.95
CA GLU A 70 21.62 -4.31 9.96
C GLU A 70 22.44 -3.21 9.27
N ASN A 71 23.76 -3.18 9.51
CA ASN A 71 24.65 -2.25 8.81
C ASN A 71 24.68 -2.48 7.29
N ILE A 72 24.68 -3.75 6.86
CA ILE A 72 24.59 -4.11 5.44
C ILE A 72 23.25 -3.65 4.86
N LEU A 73 22.14 -3.89 5.56
CA LEU A 73 20.80 -3.47 5.11
C LEU A 73 20.69 -1.94 4.99
N ASN A 74 21.19 -1.17 5.96
CA ASN A 74 21.22 0.29 5.87
C ASN A 74 22.06 0.76 4.67
N LEU A 75 23.26 0.21 4.47
CA LEU A 75 24.12 0.62 3.34
C LEU A 75 23.48 0.30 1.98
N MET A 76 22.84 -0.87 1.86
CA MET A 76 22.03 -1.24 0.68
C MET A 76 20.88 -0.25 0.48
N GLY A 77 20.13 0.06 1.55
CA GLY A 77 19.01 1.00 1.54
C GLY A 77 19.43 2.40 1.09
N LYS A 78 20.57 2.90 1.57
CA LYS A 78 21.13 4.21 1.20
C LYS A 78 21.48 4.28 -0.29
N LEU A 79 22.25 3.30 -0.80
CA LEU A 79 22.66 3.23 -2.20
C LEU A 79 21.45 3.09 -3.14
N SER A 80 20.55 2.14 -2.83
CA SER A 80 19.35 1.89 -3.62
C SER A 80 18.38 3.06 -3.57
N GLY A 81 18.15 3.61 -2.38
CA GLY A 81 17.27 4.75 -2.15
C GLY A 81 17.71 5.97 -2.93
N PHE A 82 19.00 6.33 -2.89
CA PHE A 82 19.51 7.44 -3.70
C PHE A 82 19.30 7.23 -5.20
N ALA A 83 19.65 6.05 -5.72
CA ALA A 83 19.49 5.74 -7.13
C ALA A 83 18.02 5.79 -7.58
N THR A 84 17.10 5.27 -6.75
CA THR A 84 15.66 5.33 -6.98
C THR A 84 15.16 6.77 -6.98
N LEU A 85 15.42 7.54 -5.91
CA LEU A 85 14.96 8.93 -5.77
C LEU A 85 15.52 9.82 -6.90
N HIS A 86 16.77 9.62 -7.31
CA HIS A 86 17.34 10.32 -8.45
C HIS A 86 16.63 9.97 -9.78
N HIS A 87 16.30 8.69 -10.00
CA HIS A 87 15.65 8.25 -11.23
C HIS A 87 14.20 8.72 -11.36
N VAL A 88 13.39 8.61 -10.29
CA VAL A 88 11.96 8.92 -10.34
C VAL A 88 11.63 10.39 -10.62
N THR A 89 12.60 11.29 -10.48
CA THR A 89 12.42 12.71 -10.82
C THR A 89 12.56 13.02 -12.31
N ALA A 90 13.09 12.09 -13.10
CA ALA A 90 13.19 12.15 -14.57
C ALA A 90 13.49 10.75 -15.16
N THR A 91 12.46 9.91 -15.29
CA THR A 91 12.56 8.52 -15.79
C THR A 91 12.81 8.43 -17.29
N ASN A 92 12.57 9.51 -18.02
CA ASN A 92 12.88 9.63 -19.45
C ASN A 92 14.35 10.03 -19.72
N ASP A 93 15.13 10.35 -18.69
CA ASP A 93 16.57 10.63 -18.82
C ASP A 93 17.36 9.31 -18.91
N PRO A 94 18.03 9.03 -20.05
CA PRO A 94 18.74 7.76 -20.24
C PRO A 94 19.89 7.55 -19.24
N GLY A 95 20.56 8.62 -18.81
CA GLY A 95 21.66 8.55 -17.85
C GLY A 95 21.17 8.15 -16.45
N ARG A 96 20.05 8.72 -16.01
CA ARG A 96 19.40 8.36 -14.74
C ARG A 96 18.90 6.92 -14.75
N THR A 97 18.24 6.52 -15.83
CA THR A 97 17.72 5.16 -16.00
C THR A 97 18.85 4.13 -15.99
N LYS A 98 19.97 4.43 -16.67
CA LYS A 98 21.17 3.59 -16.62
C LYS A 98 21.75 3.51 -15.21
N PHE A 99 21.95 4.64 -14.53
CA PHE A 99 22.51 4.67 -13.17
C PHE A 99 21.66 3.85 -12.18
N TYR A 100 20.33 4.00 -12.25
CA TYR A 100 19.40 3.21 -11.47
C TYR A 100 19.53 1.71 -11.79
N GLY A 101 19.43 1.33 -13.07
CA GLY A 101 19.54 -0.07 -13.48
C GLY A 101 20.85 -0.73 -13.05
N ASP A 102 21.98 -0.07 -13.31
CA ASP A 102 23.30 -0.58 -12.94
C ASP A 102 23.46 -0.73 -11.41
N THR A 103 22.91 0.22 -10.65
CA THR A 103 22.94 0.17 -9.18
C THR A 103 22.11 -0.99 -8.66
N GLN A 104 20.88 -1.18 -9.17
CA GLN A 104 20.00 -2.28 -8.76
C GLN A 104 20.61 -3.64 -9.07
N VAL A 105 21.23 -3.81 -10.26
CA VAL A 105 21.91 -5.06 -10.62
C VAL A 105 23.06 -5.36 -9.66
N LYS A 106 23.94 -4.38 -9.40
CA LYS A 106 25.07 -4.56 -8.47
C LYS A 106 24.61 -4.91 -7.06
N ILE A 107 23.61 -4.19 -6.52
CA ILE A 107 23.07 -4.46 -5.18
C ILE A 107 22.45 -5.86 -5.12
N THR A 108 21.70 -6.27 -6.14
CA THR A 108 21.08 -7.61 -6.20
C THR A 108 22.12 -8.72 -6.25
N GLU A 109 23.17 -8.56 -7.07
CA GLU A 109 24.28 -9.53 -7.14
C GLU A 109 25.00 -9.67 -5.79
N ILE A 110 25.18 -8.56 -5.08
CA ILE A 110 25.79 -8.56 -3.75
C ILE A 110 24.85 -9.20 -2.72
N SER A 111 23.58 -8.78 -2.64
CA SER A 111 22.63 -9.22 -1.62
C SER A 111 22.24 -10.70 -1.73
N ASN A 112 22.32 -11.30 -2.92
CA ASN A 112 22.11 -12.74 -3.10
C ASN A 112 23.03 -13.60 -2.21
N LYS A 113 24.19 -13.07 -1.81
CA LYS A 113 25.16 -13.76 -0.97
C LYS A 113 24.78 -13.82 0.51
N ILE A 114 23.80 -13.04 0.97
CA ILE A 114 23.36 -13.03 2.38
C ILE A 114 21.97 -13.65 2.60
N ILE A 115 21.29 -14.13 1.54
CA ILE A 115 19.99 -14.82 1.64
C ILE A 115 20.04 -16.05 2.56
N PHE A 116 21.21 -16.71 2.65
CA PHE A 116 21.38 -17.87 3.54
C PHE A 116 21.07 -17.54 5.01
N TYR A 117 21.23 -16.27 5.42
CA TYR A 117 21.18 -15.88 6.82
C TYR A 117 19.80 -16.15 7.44
N GLU A 118 18.73 -15.61 6.85
CA GLU A 118 17.37 -15.84 7.33
C GLU A 118 16.96 -17.32 7.24
N LEU A 119 17.39 -18.02 6.17
CA LEU A 119 17.11 -19.46 5.99
C LEU A 119 17.76 -20.31 7.08
N GLU A 120 19.02 -20.02 7.41
CA GLU A 120 19.75 -20.72 8.48
C GLU A 120 19.18 -20.36 9.86
N LEU A 121 18.82 -19.10 10.11
CA LEU A 121 18.11 -18.70 11.34
C LEU A 121 16.77 -19.44 11.47
N ASN A 122 16.01 -19.57 10.38
CA ASN A 122 14.76 -20.32 10.37
C ASN A 122 14.96 -21.83 10.55
N SER A 123 16.15 -22.35 10.33
CA SER A 123 16.48 -23.77 10.55
C SER A 123 16.78 -24.10 12.02
N LEU A 124 17.03 -23.09 12.87
CA LEU A 124 17.36 -23.29 14.28
C LEU A 124 16.26 -24.05 15.03
N SER A 125 16.68 -24.92 15.96
CA SER A 125 15.75 -25.68 16.81
C SER A 125 15.04 -24.74 17.80
N GLU A 126 13.77 -25.03 18.13
CA GLU A 126 12.98 -24.25 19.10
C GLU A 126 13.70 -24.10 20.45
N LYS A 127 14.35 -25.18 20.90
CA LYS A 127 15.09 -25.19 22.17
C LYS A 127 16.26 -24.22 22.17
N VAL A 128 16.97 -24.09 21.05
CA VAL A 128 18.11 -23.17 20.92
C VAL A 128 17.61 -21.73 20.81
N LEU A 129 16.64 -21.49 19.93
CA LEU A 129 16.08 -20.15 19.75
C LEU A 129 15.45 -19.61 21.03
N GLY A 130 14.66 -20.42 21.75
CA GLY A 130 14.07 -20.00 23.02
C GLY A 130 15.12 -19.63 24.08
N LYS A 131 16.28 -20.28 24.09
CA LYS A 131 17.38 -19.90 24.99
C LYS A 131 18.04 -18.58 24.57
N LEU A 132 18.22 -18.37 23.27
CA LEU A 132 18.81 -17.14 22.73
C LEU A 132 17.89 -15.94 22.98
N MET A 133 16.59 -16.08 22.75
CA MET A 133 15.61 -14.99 22.91
C MET A 133 15.34 -14.60 24.37
N ASN A 134 15.75 -15.42 25.34
CA ASN A 134 15.69 -15.07 26.77
C ASN A 134 16.84 -14.14 27.19
N ASP A 135 17.86 -13.96 26.35
CA ASP A 135 18.95 -13.02 26.63
C ASP A 135 18.51 -11.57 26.37
N LYS A 136 18.90 -10.66 27.26
CA LYS A 136 18.54 -9.24 27.19
C LYS A 136 19.00 -8.53 25.91
N GLU A 137 20.10 -8.98 25.29
CA GLU A 137 20.66 -8.35 24.07
C GLU A 137 19.92 -8.80 22.81
N LEU A 138 19.25 -9.96 22.85
CA LEU A 138 18.54 -10.54 21.72
C LEU A 138 17.01 -10.44 21.84
N ALA A 139 16.49 -10.27 23.06
CA ALA A 139 15.06 -10.11 23.32
C ALA A 139 14.38 -9.03 22.45
N PRO A 140 14.98 -7.86 22.14
CA PRO A 140 14.37 -6.87 21.25
C PRO A 140 14.07 -7.41 19.84
N TYR A 141 14.86 -8.36 19.33
CA TYR A 141 14.71 -8.95 18.01
C TYR A 141 13.71 -10.11 17.97
N LYS A 142 13.05 -10.44 19.09
CA LYS A 142 12.14 -11.58 19.16
C LYS A 142 11.03 -11.51 18.11
N ALA A 143 10.46 -10.33 17.87
CA ALA A 143 9.40 -10.16 16.87
C ALA A 143 9.88 -10.48 15.44
N TRP A 144 11.09 -10.05 15.07
CA TRP A 144 11.71 -10.39 13.80
C TRP A 144 11.90 -11.91 13.66
N PHE A 145 12.41 -12.57 14.71
CA PHE A 145 12.51 -14.03 14.74
C PHE A 145 11.14 -14.71 14.63
N ASP A 146 10.14 -14.30 15.41
CA ASP A 146 8.79 -14.86 15.36
C ASP A 146 8.20 -14.76 13.94
N ASN A 147 8.46 -13.65 13.24
CA ASN A 147 8.01 -13.44 11.86
C ASN A 147 8.70 -14.39 10.87
N ILE A 148 10.02 -14.59 10.98
CA ILE A 148 10.73 -15.59 10.17
C ILE A 148 10.17 -17.00 10.46
N ARG A 149 9.92 -17.32 11.73
CA ARG A 149 9.46 -18.65 12.17
C ARG A 149 8.08 -19.03 11.67
N LYS A 150 7.21 -18.06 11.39
CA LYS A 150 5.89 -18.29 10.78
C LYS A 150 5.96 -19.06 9.47
N TYR A 151 7.05 -18.92 8.72
CA TYR A 151 7.24 -19.60 7.43
C TYR A 151 7.81 -21.02 7.56
N LYS A 152 8.33 -21.42 8.73
CA LYS A 152 8.97 -22.73 8.90
C LYS A 152 8.09 -23.92 8.48
N PRO A 153 6.79 -23.99 8.82
CA PRO A 153 5.93 -25.10 8.39
C PRO A 153 5.72 -25.17 6.87
N HIS A 154 6.00 -24.07 6.17
CA HIS A 154 5.76 -23.83 4.75
C HIS A 154 7.05 -23.79 3.91
N GLN A 155 8.21 -23.90 4.56
CA GLN A 155 9.51 -23.91 3.90
C GLN A 155 9.75 -25.27 3.25
N LEU A 156 10.21 -25.25 2.01
CA LEU A 156 10.53 -26.44 1.23
C LEU A 156 12.02 -26.80 1.38
N SER A 157 12.45 -27.91 0.78
CA SER A 157 13.89 -28.20 0.70
C SER A 157 14.58 -27.16 -0.20
N ASN A 158 15.87 -26.92 0.02
CA ASN A 158 16.62 -25.94 -0.76
C ASN A 158 16.55 -26.21 -2.27
N GLU A 159 16.58 -27.48 -2.68
CA GLU A 159 16.49 -27.88 -4.09
C GLU A 159 15.11 -27.54 -4.67
N VAL A 160 14.04 -27.72 -3.90
CA VAL A 160 12.68 -27.39 -4.35
C VAL A 160 12.47 -25.88 -4.41
N GLU A 161 12.94 -25.13 -3.40
CA GLU A 161 12.91 -23.66 -3.43
C GLU A 161 13.67 -23.12 -4.65
N GLN A 162 14.86 -23.67 -4.94
CA GLN A 162 15.64 -23.29 -6.12
C GLN A 162 14.89 -23.58 -7.43
N ILE A 163 14.28 -24.76 -7.56
CA ILE A 163 13.50 -25.10 -8.76
C ILE A 163 12.30 -24.17 -8.93
N LEU A 164 11.56 -23.88 -7.86
CA LEU A 164 10.42 -22.96 -7.93
C LEU A 164 10.85 -21.54 -8.30
N HIS A 165 11.96 -21.07 -7.71
CA HIS A 165 12.56 -19.79 -8.04
C HIS A 165 12.95 -19.72 -9.52
N ASP A 166 13.70 -20.70 -10.03
CA ASP A 166 14.15 -20.72 -11.43
C ASP A 166 12.97 -20.84 -12.40
N LYS A 167 11.94 -21.61 -12.05
CA LYS A 167 10.73 -21.78 -12.86
C LYS A 167 9.80 -20.57 -12.83
N SER A 168 9.82 -19.75 -11.78
CA SER A 168 8.96 -18.57 -11.65
C SER A 168 9.03 -17.63 -12.87
N MET A 169 10.22 -17.51 -13.47
CA MET A 169 10.45 -16.70 -14.68
C MET A 169 9.67 -17.18 -15.91
N THR A 170 9.33 -18.46 -15.93
CA THR A 170 8.58 -19.13 -17.00
C THR A 170 7.16 -19.51 -16.59
N SER A 171 6.80 -19.39 -15.31
CA SER A 171 5.43 -19.55 -14.80
C SER A 171 4.85 -18.18 -14.41
N PHE A 172 4.65 -17.89 -13.12
CA PHE A 172 4.01 -16.70 -12.59
C PHE A 172 4.48 -15.41 -13.28
N SER A 173 5.79 -15.16 -13.34
CA SER A 173 6.35 -13.92 -13.89
C SER A 173 6.12 -13.77 -15.40
N ALA A 174 6.07 -14.87 -16.14
CA ALA A 174 5.80 -14.83 -17.58
C ALA A 174 4.33 -14.42 -17.86
N TRP A 175 3.39 -14.91 -17.04
CA TRP A 175 1.97 -14.59 -17.17
C TRP A 175 1.64 -13.16 -16.71
N ASN A 176 2.29 -12.67 -15.65
CA ASN A 176 2.24 -11.26 -15.26
C ASN A 176 2.73 -10.36 -16.40
N ARG A 177 3.90 -10.66 -16.98
CA ARG A 177 4.43 -9.91 -18.12
C ARG A 177 3.49 -9.94 -19.33
N LEU A 178 2.87 -11.09 -19.62
CA LEU A 178 1.90 -11.19 -20.71
C LEU A 178 0.66 -10.31 -20.45
N PHE A 179 0.16 -10.31 -19.21
CA PHE A 179 -0.93 -9.43 -18.79
C PHE A 179 -0.56 -7.96 -18.99
N ASP A 180 0.58 -7.52 -18.45
CA ASP A 180 1.06 -6.14 -18.53
C ASP A 180 1.26 -5.68 -19.97
N GLN A 181 1.92 -6.51 -20.80
CA GLN A 181 2.13 -6.19 -22.20
C GLN A 181 0.82 -6.12 -22.98
N THR A 182 -0.15 -6.98 -22.66
CA THR A 182 -1.48 -6.95 -23.29
C THR A 182 -2.18 -5.63 -22.94
N ILE A 183 -2.25 -5.28 -21.65
CA ILE A 183 -2.84 -4.04 -21.14
C ILE A 183 -2.18 -2.80 -21.74
N SER A 184 -0.85 -2.72 -21.70
CA SER A 184 -0.08 -1.58 -22.22
C SER A 184 -0.27 -1.37 -23.73
N ASN A 185 -0.48 -2.44 -24.49
CA ASN A 185 -0.66 -2.38 -25.94
C ASN A 185 -2.12 -2.18 -26.35
N MET A 186 -3.08 -2.22 -25.42
CA MET A 186 -4.47 -1.98 -25.74
C MET A 186 -4.70 -0.58 -26.29
N LYS A 187 -5.52 -0.55 -27.33
CA LYS A 187 -6.01 0.65 -27.98
C LYS A 187 -7.52 0.65 -27.87
N VAL A 188 -8.06 1.72 -27.31
CA VAL A 188 -9.49 1.92 -27.10
C VAL A 188 -9.94 3.00 -28.06
N ASP A 189 -10.97 2.71 -28.85
CA ASP A 189 -11.62 3.72 -29.68
C ASP A 189 -12.66 4.49 -28.85
N ILE A 190 -12.53 5.80 -28.82
CA ILE A 190 -13.54 6.72 -28.27
C ILE A 190 -13.85 7.73 -29.36
N ASP A 191 -15.00 7.57 -30.01
CA ASP A 191 -15.45 8.44 -31.13
C ASP A 191 -14.48 8.50 -32.32
N GLY A 192 -13.84 7.39 -32.69
CA GLY A 192 -12.88 7.37 -33.79
C GLY A 192 -11.49 7.89 -33.40
N GLU A 193 -11.30 8.33 -32.15
CA GLU A 193 -9.98 8.62 -31.60
C GLU A 193 -9.43 7.41 -30.86
N THR A 194 -8.28 6.94 -31.31
CA THR A 194 -7.58 5.83 -30.66
C THR A 194 -6.79 6.35 -29.46
N ARG A 195 -7.10 5.82 -28.27
CA ARG A 195 -6.48 6.16 -26.99
C ARG A 195 -5.86 4.94 -26.32
N SER A 196 -4.94 5.14 -25.38
CA SER A 196 -4.52 4.04 -24.49
C SER A 196 -5.66 3.64 -23.55
N LEU A 197 -5.57 2.46 -22.92
CA LEU A 197 -6.55 2.05 -21.90
C LEU A 197 -6.59 3.05 -20.73
N GLU A 198 -5.44 3.53 -20.28
CA GLU A 198 -5.34 4.49 -19.17
C GLU A 198 -6.00 5.84 -19.51
N GLU A 199 -5.71 6.38 -20.70
CA GLU A 199 -6.37 7.59 -21.19
C GLU A 199 -7.89 7.40 -21.25
N ALA A 200 -8.35 6.27 -21.79
CA ALA A 200 -9.76 5.94 -21.89
C ALA A 200 -10.45 5.83 -20.51
N LEU A 201 -9.80 5.19 -19.53
CA LEU A 201 -10.32 5.10 -18.16
C LEU A 201 -10.44 6.48 -17.51
N ASN A 202 -9.52 7.42 -17.79
CA ASN A 202 -9.60 8.78 -17.26
C ASN A 202 -10.85 9.54 -17.74
N TYR A 203 -11.36 9.25 -18.94
CA TYR A 203 -12.63 9.84 -19.40
C TYR A 203 -13.84 9.41 -18.57
N LEU A 204 -13.77 8.33 -17.78
CA LEU A 204 -14.83 7.95 -16.83
C LEU A 204 -14.99 8.95 -15.67
N LEU A 205 -14.03 9.86 -15.50
CA LEU A 205 -14.07 10.96 -14.53
C LEU A 205 -14.57 12.28 -15.16
N SER A 206 -14.94 12.28 -16.45
CA SER A 206 -15.42 13.48 -17.12
C SER A 206 -16.69 14.02 -16.45
N PRO A 207 -16.86 15.35 -16.31
CA PRO A 207 -18.15 15.92 -15.90
C PRO A 207 -19.27 15.65 -16.92
N HIS A 208 -18.91 15.34 -18.18
CA HIS A 208 -19.85 15.11 -19.26
C HIS A 208 -20.22 13.64 -19.40
N GLU A 209 -21.49 13.32 -19.14
CA GLU A 209 -22.00 11.94 -19.22
C GLU A 209 -21.76 11.27 -20.58
N LYS A 210 -21.91 12.01 -21.68
CA LYS A 210 -21.71 11.47 -23.03
C LYS A 210 -20.29 10.92 -23.21
N GLU A 211 -19.30 11.63 -22.69
CA GLU A 211 -17.89 11.20 -22.74
C GLU A 211 -17.67 9.96 -21.88
N ARG A 212 -18.18 9.98 -20.62
CA ARG A 212 -18.08 8.82 -19.72
C ARG A 212 -18.71 7.57 -20.33
N LYS A 213 -19.89 7.69 -20.93
CA LYS A 213 -20.60 6.57 -21.57
C LYS A 213 -19.80 6.00 -22.73
N LYS A 214 -19.27 6.85 -23.61
CA LYS A 214 -18.48 6.44 -24.77
C LYS A 214 -17.19 5.75 -24.32
N ALA A 215 -16.50 6.33 -23.34
CA ALA A 215 -15.32 5.73 -22.73
C ALA A 215 -15.63 4.35 -22.13
N PHE A 216 -16.71 4.22 -21.35
CA PHE A 216 -17.12 2.93 -20.76
C PHE A 216 -17.37 1.86 -21.83
N LEU A 217 -18.12 2.19 -22.88
CA LEU A 217 -18.42 1.24 -23.96
C LEU A 217 -17.17 0.88 -24.75
N GLY A 218 -16.32 1.85 -25.09
CA GLY A 218 -15.05 1.60 -25.77
C GLY A 218 -14.12 0.70 -24.96
N VAL A 219 -13.94 1.02 -23.67
CA VAL A 219 -13.11 0.20 -22.75
C VAL A 219 -13.66 -1.21 -22.65
N THR A 220 -14.95 -1.36 -22.37
CA THR A 220 -15.54 -2.69 -22.14
C THR A 220 -15.63 -3.54 -23.40
N GLU A 221 -15.79 -2.95 -24.59
CA GLU A 221 -15.68 -3.69 -25.86
C GLU A 221 -14.25 -4.19 -26.07
N ARG A 222 -13.24 -3.35 -25.81
CA ARG A 222 -11.84 -3.77 -25.93
C ARG A 222 -11.48 -4.87 -24.92
N LEU A 223 -12.01 -4.81 -23.69
CA LEU A 223 -11.84 -5.87 -22.70
C LEU A 223 -12.54 -7.16 -23.12
N LYS A 224 -13.75 -7.07 -23.67
CA LYS A 224 -14.49 -8.23 -24.20
C LYS A 224 -13.72 -8.96 -25.29
N GLU A 225 -13.09 -8.24 -26.22
CA GLU A 225 -12.22 -8.84 -27.26
C GLU A 225 -11.07 -9.66 -26.68
N ASN A 226 -10.54 -9.24 -25.52
CA ASN A 226 -9.41 -9.89 -24.85
C ASN A 226 -9.85 -10.87 -23.74
N ILE A 227 -11.16 -11.04 -23.50
CA ILE A 227 -11.63 -11.83 -22.37
C ILE A 227 -11.17 -13.30 -22.39
N PRO A 228 -11.06 -13.99 -23.55
CA PRO A 228 -10.56 -15.37 -23.56
C PRO A 228 -9.10 -15.44 -23.10
N LEU A 229 -8.27 -14.47 -23.49
CA LEU A 229 -6.88 -14.37 -23.06
C LEU A 229 -6.81 -14.11 -21.55
N PHE A 230 -7.52 -13.10 -21.04
CA PHE A 230 -7.51 -12.81 -19.60
C PHE A 230 -8.06 -13.93 -18.75
N THR A 231 -9.06 -14.66 -19.25
CA THR A 231 -9.56 -15.89 -18.61
C THR A 231 -8.45 -16.92 -18.49
N HIS A 232 -7.68 -17.14 -19.55
CA HIS A 232 -6.58 -18.09 -19.53
C HIS A 232 -5.43 -17.66 -18.60
N ILE A 233 -5.11 -16.35 -18.58
CA ILE A 233 -4.13 -15.78 -17.64
C ILE A 233 -4.58 -16.03 -16.19
N MET A 234 -5.81 -15.63 -15.84
CA MET A 234 -6.37 -15.80 -14.50
C MET A 234 -6.38 -17.28 -14.08
N ASN A 235 -6.86 -18.17 -14.95
CA ASN A 235 -6.86 -19.60 -14.70
C ASN A 235 -5.45 -20.14 -14.43
N THR A 236 -4.44 -19.68 -15.19
CA THR A 236 -3.08 -20.17 -15.04
C THR A 236 -2.42 -19.66 -13.76
N ILE A 237 -2.63 -18.39 -13.40
CA ILE A 237 -2.16 -17.82 -12.13
C ILE A 237 -2.80 -18.52 -10.94
N CYS A 238 -4.13 -18.75 -10.98
CA CYS A 238 -4.82 -19.51 -9.94
C CYS A 238 -4.27 -20.93 -9.79
N GLN A 239 -3.91 -21.58 -10.91
CA GLN A 239 -3.33 -22.92 -10.90
C GLN A 239 -1.91 -22.94 -10.33
N ASP A 240 -1.04 -22.02 -10.76
CA ASP A 240 0.34 -21.88 -10.27
C ASP A 240 0.33 -21.63 -8.76
N LYS A 241 -0.54 -20.72 -8.30
CA LYS A 241 -0.77 -20.48 -6.86
C LYS A 241 -1.25 -21.73 -6.13
N SER A 242 -2.26 -22.44 -6.64
CA SER A 242 -2.77 -23.68 -6.02
C SER A 242 -1.68 -24.76 -5.89
N ILE A 243 -0.80 -24.88 -6.89
CA ILE A 243 0.37 -25.79 -6.84
C ILE A 243 1.32 -25.34 -5.73
N SER A 244 1.71 -24.07 -5.69
CA SER A 244 2.57 -23.51 -4.64
C SER A 244 1.98 -23.73 -3.25
N ASP A 245 0.69 -23.46 -3.08
CA ASP A 245 -0.04 -23.62 -1.82
C ASP A 245 -0.03 -25.07 -1.34
N LYS A 246 -0.23 -26.03 -2.24
CA LYS A 246 -0.15 -27.47 -1.92
C LYS A 246 1.24 -27.87 -1.42
N TRP A 247 2.31 -27.46 -2.12
CA TRP A 247 3.69 -27.81 -1.72
C TRP A 247 4.05 -27.16 -0.39
N ARG A 248 3.66 -25.90 -0.21
CA ARG A 248 3.87 -25.13 1.02
C ARG A 248 2.87 -25.47 2.12
N LYS A 249 1.94 -26.40 1.91
CA LYS A 249 0.96 -26.87 2.91
C LYS A 249 0.04 -25.77 3.45
N TYR A 250 -0.30 -24.78 2.61
CA TYR A 250 -1.37 -23.84 2.94
C TYR A 250 -2.73 -24.54 2.83
N LYS A 251 -3.61 -24.28 3.79
CA LYS A 251 -4.92 -24.93 3.97
C LYS A 251 -6.00 -24.30 3.07
N TYR A 252 -5.89 -23.00 2.79
CA TYR A 252 -6.80 -22.25 1.94
C TYR A 252 -6.04 -21.17 1.15
N PRO A 253 -6.56 -20.72 0.00
CA PRO A 253 -5.81 -19.91 -0.96
C PRO A 253 -5.22 -18.61 -0.39
N GLU A 254 -5.94 -17.91 0.47
CA GLU A 254 -5.56 -16.63 1.05
C GLU A 254 -4.58 -16.75 2.23
N GLN A 255 -4.31 -17.96 2.74
CA GLN A 255 -3.46 -18.16 3.92
C GLN A 255 -2.05 -17.59 3.76
N SER A 256 -1.44 -17.78 2.59
CA SER A 256 -0.09 -17.27 2.32
C SER A 256 -0.04 -15.74 2.42
N ARG A 257 -1.13 -15.07 2.03
CA ARG A 257 -1.27 -13.62 2.11
C ARG A 257 -1.54 -13.16 3.55
N HIS A 258 -2.40 -13.86 4.29
CA HIS A 258 -2.63 -13.60 5.71
C HIS A 258 -1.31 -13.67 6.50
N LEU A 259 -0.51 -14.71 6.22
CA LEU A 259 0.80 -14.89 6.82
C LEU A 259 1.76 -13.73 6.47
N ALA A 260 1.84 -13.36 5.18
CA ALA A 260 2.67 -12.25 4.71
C ALA A 260 2.26 -10.89 5.29
N ASN A 261 0.97 -10.68 5.51
CA ASN A 261 0.43 -9.47 6.13
C ASN A 261 0.50 -9.51 7.66
N ASN A 262 0.97 -10.62 8.24
CA ASN A 262 1.03 -10.83 9.68
C ASN A 262 -0.34 -10.70 10.39
N ILE A 263 -1.38 -11.28 9.80
CA ILE A 263 -2.76 -11.22 10.29
C ILE A 263 -3.36 -12.64 10.40
N GLU A 264 -4.12 -12.88 11.46
CA GLU A 264 -4.88 -14.11 11.66
C GLU A 264 -6.15 -14.17 10.80
N PRO A 265 -6.58 -15.36 10.36
CA PRO A 265 -7.73 -15.52 9.46
C PRO A 265 -9.02 -14.95 10.04
N GLU A 266 -9.25 -15.16 11.34
CA GLU A 266 -10.46 -14.71 12.03
C GLU A 266 -10.59 -13.18 12.05
N VAL A 267 -9.46 -12.46 11.98
CA VAL A 267 -9.42 -11.00 11.89
C VAL A 267 -9.88 -10.54 10.50
N VAL A 268 -9.42 -11.20 9.44
CA VAL A 268 -9.85 -10.90 8.06
C VAL A 268 -11.33 -11.23 7.89
N ASP A 269 -11.78 -12.38 8.41
CA ASP A 269 -13.19 -12.77 8.39
C ASP A 269 -14.06 -11.74 9.11
N ALA A 270 -13.65 -11.26 10.29
CA ALA A 270 -14.37 -10.23 11.03
C ALA A 270 -14.49 -8.90 10.25
N LEU A 271 -13.42 -8.47 9.58
CA LEU A 271 -13.41 -7.28 8.71
C LEU A 271 -14.37 -7.44 7.54
N VAL A 272 -14.25 -8.55 6.80
CA VAL A 272 -15.06 -8.85 5.62
C VAL A 272 -16.54 -8.90 6.01
N ASP A 273 -16.89 -9.62 7.07
CA ASP A 273 -18.26 -9.72 7.58
C ASP A 273 -18.83 -8.35 7.96
N ALA A 274 -18.05 -7.51 8.65
CA ALA A 274 -18.48 -6.18 9.04
C ALA A 274 -18.76 -5.30 7.82
N VAL A 275 -17.90 -5.35 6.80
CA VAL A 275 -18.07 -4.58 5.57
C VAL A 275 -19.27 -5.08 4.76
N GLU A 276 -19.43 -6.39 4.54
CA GLU A 276 -20.54 -6.96 3.79
C GLU A 276 -21.90 -6.63 4.45
N ARG A 277 -21.99 -6.69 5.78
CA ARG A 277 -23.21 -6.33 6.53
C ARG A 277 -23.56 -4.85 6.43
N ASN A 278 -22.61 -3.98 6.10
CA ASN A 278 -22.79 -2.54 6.02
C ASN A 278 -22.93 -1.99 4.59
N TYR A 279 -22.94 -2.83 3.54
CA TYR A 279 -23.16 -2.36 2.17
C TYR A 279 -24.41 -1.48 2.02
N ALA A 280 -25.51 -1.88 2.66
CA ALA A 280 -26.75 -1.11 2.65
C ALA A 280 -26.62 0.29 3.28
N ASN A 281 -25.86 0.39 4.37
CA ASN A 281 -25.69 1.63 5.14
C ASN A 281 -24.61 2.55 4.56
N THR A 282 -23.74 2.02 3.70
CA THR A 282 -22.58 2.73 3.14
C THR A 282 -22.78 2.98 1.65
N SER A 283 -22.24 2.13 0.78
CA SER A 283 -22.22 2.31 -0.67
C SER A 283 -23.62 2.44 -1.27
N HIS A 284 -24.58 1.60 -0.86
CA HIS A 284 -25.94 1.64 -1.42
C HIS A 284 -26.63 2.97 -1.11
N ARG A 285 -26.50 3.42 0.14
CA ARG A 285 -27.02 4.70 0.62
C ARG A 285 -26.34 5.87 -0.08
N TYR A 286 -25.01 5.87 -0.14
CA TYR A 286 -24.26 6.91 -0.83
C TYR A 286 -24.63 7.02 -2.32
N TYR A 287 -24.68 5.89 -3.05
CA TYR A 287 -25.01 5.93 -4.47
C TYR A 287 -26.45 6.35 -4.74
N LYS A 288 -27.37 6.13 -3.78
CA LYS A 288 -28.70 6.74 -3.83
C LYS A 288 -28.60 8.27 -3.78
N ILE A 289 -27.92 8.83 -2.78
CA ILE A 289 -27.73 10.28 -2.64
C ILE A 289 -27.03 10.85 -3.89
N LYS A 290 -25.99 10.17 -4.39
CA LYS A 290 -25.28 10.59 -5.61
C LYS A 290 -26.19 10.60 -6.84
N SER A 291 -27.11 9.64 -6.98
CA SER A 291 -28.09 9.67 -8.06
C SER A 291 -29.00 10.91 -7.96
N GLU A 292 -29.45 11.27 -6.76
CA GLU A 292 -30.26 12.46 -6.52
C GLU A 292 -29.48 13.75 -6.82
N MET A 293 -28.22 13.86 -6.35
CA MET A 293 -27.31 14.98 -6.65
C MET A 293 -27.04 15.16 -8.15
N LEU A 294 -27.03 14.06 -8.91
CA LEU A 294 -26.89 14.08 -10.38
C LEU A 294 -28.22 14.22 -11.13
N GLY A 295 -29.35 14.33 -10.42
CA GLY A 295 -30.68 14.44 -11.02
C GLY A 295 -31.13 13.17 -11.75
N LYS A 296 -30.66 12.00 -11.31
CA LYS A 296 -30.93 10.69 -11.94
C LYS A 296 -31.76 9.79 -11.03
N LYS A 297 -32.59 8.94 -11.64
CA LYS A 297 -33.31 7.87 -10.93
C LYS A 297 -32.39 6.73 -10.47
N TYR A 298 -31.35 6.47 -11.25
CA TYR A 298 -30.31 5.49 -10.98
C TYR A 298 -29.02 5.97 -11.67
N LEU A 299 -27.88 5.60 -11.11
CA LEU A 299 -26.58 5.77 -11.75
C LEU A 299 -26.39 4.68 -12.79
N GLU A 300 -26.01 5.03 -14.01
CA GLU A 300 -25.51 4.04 -14.96
C GLU A 300 -24.09 3.61 -14.58
N SER A 301 -23.57 2.52 -15.14
CA SER A 301 -22.22 2.02 -14.80
C SER A 301 -21.10 3.04 -14.99
N TRP A 302 -21.27 3.99 -15.92
CA TRP A 302 -20.33 5.09 -16.19
C TRP A 302 -20.56 6.33 -15.31
N ASP A 303 -21.56 6.34 -14.43
CA ASP A 303 -21.81 7.46 -13.52
C ASP A 303 -21.18 7.28 -12.14
N ARG A 304 -20.72 6.06 -11.80
CA ARG A 304 -20.18 5.73 -10.47
C ARG A 304 -19.10 6.72 -10.02
N ASN A 305 -18.17 7.05 -10.92
CA ASN A 305 -17.04 7.94 -10.64
C ASN A 305 -17.24 9.36 -11.20
N ALA A 306 -18.47 9.71 -11.62
CA ALA A 306 -18.75 11.05 -12.13
C ALA A 306 -18.51 12.09 -11.04
N PRO A 307 -17.84 13.22 -11.35
CA PRO A 307 -17.75 14.33 -10.41
C PRO A 307 -19.15 14.94 -10.21
N LEU A 308 -19.35 15.63 -9.09
CA LEU A 308 -20.55 16.43 -8.91
C LEU A 308 -20.59 17.59 -9.94
N PRO A 309 -21.77 18.06 -10.36
CA PRO A 309 -21.88 19.21 -11.26
C PRO A 309 -21.24 20.46 -10.64
N ASP A 310 -20.71 21.39 -11.45
CA ASP A 310 -20.21 22.70 -11.01
C ASP A 310 -19.02 22.69 -10.01
N THR A 311 -18.23 21.61 -9.97
CA THR A 311 -17.02 21.51 -9.14
C THR A 311 -15.86 22.38 -9.65
N ASN A 312 -15.99 23.71 -9.58
CA ASN A 312 -14.85 24.63 -9.73
C ASN A 312 -14.29 24.96 -8.35
N THR A 313 -13.48 24.06 -7.80
CA THR A 313 -12.80 24.30 -6.52
C THR A 313 -11.69 25.33 -6.72
N LYS A 314 -11.57 26.26 -5.77
CA LYS A 314 -10.49 27.24 -5.76
C LYS A 314 -9.14 26.53 -5.58
N GLU A 315 -8.15 26.93 -6.37
CA GLU A 315 -6.78 26.42 -6.26
C GLU A 315 -6.18 26.82 -4.90
N ILE A 316 -5.63 25.84 -4.19
CA ILE A 316 -4.90 26.00 -2.93
C ILE A 316 -3.41 26.19 -3.27
N LYS A 317 -2.79 27.24 -2.75
CA LYS A 317 -1.35 27.46 -2.97
C LYS A 317 -0.54 26.54 -2.05
N TRP A 318 0.70 26.26 -2.45
CA TRP A 318 1.60 25.40 -1.67
C TRP A 318 1.80 25.85 -0.22
N ASN A 319 2.00 27.15 0.01
CA ASN A 319 2.16 27.67 1.36
C ASN A 319 0.87 27.50 2.19
N ASP A 320 -0.29 27.71 1.57
CA ASP A 320 -1.58 27.48 2.24
C ASP A 320 -1.74 26.00 2.58
N ALA A 321 -1.38 25.09 1.67
CA ALA A 321 -1.41 23.65 1.92
C ALA A 321 -0.48 23.21 3.05
N ARG A 322 0.76 23.73 3.05
CA ARG A 322 1.73 23.52 4.13
C ARG A 322 1.13 23.96 5.47
N ASP A 323 0.61 25.17 5.54
CA ASP A 323 0.10 25.75 6.78
C ASP A 323 -1.13 24.97 7.27
N ILE A 324 -2.03 24.56 6.38
CA ILE A 324 -3.19 23.70 6.71
C ILE A 324 -2.75 22.38 7.34
N VAL A 325 -1.75 21.70 6.75
CA VAL A 325 -1.28 20.40 7.27
C VAL A 325 -0.55 20.58 8.60
N ILE A 326 0.33 21.58 8.72
CA ILE A 326 1.03 21.88 9.97
C ILE A 326 0.04 22.19 11.09
N ASP A 327 -0.94 23.06 10.82
CA ASP A 327 -1.95 23.43 11.81
C ASP A 327 -2.79 22.21 12.25
N ALA A 328 -3.15 21.33 11.32
CA ALA A 328 -3.90 20.10 11.62
C ALA A 328 -3.11 19.17 12.55
N TYR A 329 -1.80 19.01 12.31
CA TYR A 329 -0.94 18.25 13.21
C TYR A 329 -0.67 18.97 14.52
N GLU A 330 -0.55 20.30 14.54
CA GLU A 330 -0.27 21.08 15.75
C GLU A 330 -1.46 21.06 16.73
N GLU A 331 -2.69 21.07 16.22
CA GLU A 331 -3.91 20.84 17.01
C GLU A 331 -3.98 19.43 17.61
N PHE A 332 -3.39 18.44 16.95
CA PHE A 332 -3.35 17.05 17.43
C PHE A 332 -2.19 16.80 18.40
N SER A 333 -0.97 17.15 17.99
CA SER A 333 0.27 16.94 18.74
C SER A 333 1.36 17.88 18.26
N VAL A 334 1.80 18.78 19.15
CA VAL A 334 2.91 19.72 18.89
C VAL A 334 4.19 18.97 18.50
N ASP A 335 4.46 17.80 19.09
CA ASP A 335 5.68 17.04 18.78
C ASP A 335 5.64 16.38 17.40
N LEU A 336 4.48 15.86 16.96
CA LEU A 336 4.33 15.38 15.60
C LEU A 336 4.38 16.53 14.58
N ALA A 337 3.81 17.69 14.91
CA ALA A 337 3.92 18.87 14.08
C ALA A 337 5.37 19.34 13.90
N LYS A 338 6.25 19.18 14.91
CA LYS A 338 7.69 19.44 14.76
C LYS A 338 8.34 18.50 13.74
N ILE A 339 7.96 17.22 13.72
CA ILE A 339 8.44 16.27 12.72
C ILE A 339 8.00 16.73 11.32
N VAL A 340 6.72 17.06 11.14
CA VAL A 340 6.18 17.59 9.88
C VAL A 340 6.92 18.84 9.41
N LYS A 341 7.17 19.81 10.31
CA LYS A 341 7.92 21.04 10.01
C LYS A 341 9.30 20.76 9.42
N ARG A 342 10.01 19.74 9.93
CA ARG A 342 11.34 19.34 9.41
C ARG A 342 11.31 18.93 7.94
N PHE A 343 10.25 18.29 7.44
CA PHE A 343 10.14 17.94 6.01
C PHE A 343 10.11 19.18 5.11
N PHE A 344 9.40 20.22 5.53
CA PHE A 344 9.31 21.47 4.79
C PHE A 344 10.61 22.28 4.89
N ASP A 345 11.21 22.35 6.08
CA ASP A 345 12.42 23.14 6.34
C ASP A 345 13.68 22.48 5.74
N GLY A 346 13.76 21.16 5.78
CA GLY A 346 14.90 20.37 5.30
C GLY A 346 14.93 20.13 3.79
N ARG A 347 13.90 20.57 3.04
CA ARG A 347 13.74 20.27 1.61
C ARG A 347 13.67 18.76 1.33
N TRP A 348 12.81 18.04 2.06
CA TRP A 348 12.64 16.60 1.88
C TRP A 348 11.46 16.24 0.96
N ILE A 349 10.82 17.24 0.36
CA ILE A 349 9.63 17.09 -0.48
C ILE A 349 9.92 17.57 -1.92
N ASP A 350 9.70 16.70 -2.92
CA ASP A 350 9.65 17.07 -4.34
C ASP A 350 8.19 17.10 -4.82
N ALA A 351 7.59 18.29 -4.84
CA ALA A 351 6.17 18.49 -5.17
C ALA A 351 5.93 18.97 -6.61
N LYS A 352 6.99 19.44 -7.29
CA LYS A 352 6.89 20.07 -8.61
C LYS A 352 6.65 19.04 -9.70
N ILE A 353 5.67 19.30 -10.56
CA ILE A 353 5.43 18.52 -11.77
C ILE A 353 6.52 18.86 -12.79
N LYS A 354 7.22 17.83 -13.26
CA LYS A 354 8.33 17.92 -14.22
C LYS A 354 8.13 16.87 -15.31
N ASP A 355 8.64 17.17 -16.51
CA ASP A 355 8.68 16.16 -17.58
C ASP A 355 9.52 14.95 -17.14
N GLY A 356 9.05 13.76 -17.46
CA GLY A 356 9.67 12.49 -17.04
C GLY A 356 9.56 12.16 -15.56
N LYS A 357 9.02 13.01 -14.69
CA LYS A 357 8.81 12.64 -13.28
C LYS A 357 7.73 11.57 -13.17
N VAL A 358 7.94 10.60 -12.28
CA VAL A 358 6.94 9.56 -12.00
C VAL A 358 5.63 10.19 -11.52
N THR A 359 4.50 9.61 -11.94
CA THR A 359 3.17 10.04 -11.53
C THR A 359 2.86 9.58 -10.09
N GLY A 360 1.79 10.12 -9.50
CA GLY A 360 1.38 9.76 -8.14
C GLY A 360 2.17 10.49 -7.04
N ALA A 361 2.23 9.86 -5.87
CA ALA A 361 2.95 10.32 -4.69
C ALA A 361 3.45 9.12 -3.87
N PHE A 362 4.49 9.32 -3.06
CA PHE A 362 4.99 8.34 -2.09
C PHE A 362 5.88 9.00 -1.01
N ALA A 363 6.06 8.31 0.10
CA ALA A 363 7.09 8.55 1.11
C ALA A 363 8.09 7.39 1.16
N HIS A 364 9.38 7.67 0.92
CA HIS A 364 10.43 6.67 0.88
C HIS A 364 11.30 6.74 2.14
N PRO A 365 11.43 5.66 2.93
CA PRO A 365 12.18 5.66 4.19
C PRO A 365 13.69 5.82 4.00
N VAL A 366 14.23 5.31 2.88
CA VAL A 366 15.67 5.24 2.55
C VAL A 366 16.46 4.34 3.52
N THR A 367 16.67 4.78 4.76
CA THR A 367 17.41 4.07 5.81
C THR A 367 16.92 4.50 7.19
N THR A 368 17.36 3.80 8.23
CA THR A 368 17.02 4.16 9.63
C THR A 368 17.89 5.28 10.20
N ASP A 369 18.99 5.63 9.53
CA ASP A 369 19.90 6.70 9.95
C ASP A 369 19.70 8.02 9.19
N THR A 370 18.83 8.04 8.18
CA THR A 370 18.51 9.22 7.37
C THR A 370 17.01 9.50 7.43
N HIS A 371 16.63 10.76 7.27
CA HIS A 371 15.22 11.11 7.16
C HIS A 371 14.60 10.57 5.85
N PRO A 372 13.29 10.31 5.85
CA PRO A 372 12.58 9.93 4.63
C PRO A 372 12.39 11.10 3.66
N TYR A 373 12.03 10.76 2.42
CA TYR A 373 11.76 11.71 1.33
C TYR A 373 10.34 11.53 0.78
N ILE A 374 9.68 12.64 0.43
CA ILE A 374 8.34 12.64 -0.16
C ILE A 374 8.39 13.09 -1.61
N LEU A 375 7.82 12.30 -2.51
CA LEU A 375 7.52 12.70 -3.87
C LEU A 375 6.02 12.91 -4.01
N MET A 376 5.61 14.02 -4.63
CA MET A 376 4.22 14.21 -5.04
C MET A 376 4.11 15.11 -6.28
N ASN A 377 2.92 15.16 -6.87
CA ASN A 377 2.63 15.97 -8.06
C ASN A 377 1.53 16.99 -7.73
N TYR A 378 1.92 18.16 -7.22
CA TYR A 378 0.98 19.14 -6.68
C TYR A 378 0.39 20.06 -7.76
N GLN A 379 -0.95 20.09 -7.86
CA GLN A 379 -1.72 20.89 -8.83
C GLN A 379 -2.60 21.97 -8.16
N GLY A 380 -2.67 22.00 -6.82
CA GLY A 380 -3.46 22.96 -6.05
C GLY A 380 -4.90 22.52 -5.82
N LYS A 381 -5.23 21.24 -6.04
CA LYS A 381 -6.57 20.71 -5.73
C LYS A 381 -6.66 20.37 -4.23
N PRO A 382 -7.86 20.38 -3.62
CA PRO A 382 -8.02 19.89 -2.25
C PRO A 382 -7.47 18.48 -2.03
N ARG A 383 -7.66 17.60 -3.01
CA ARG A 383 -7.09 16.24 -2.99
C ARG A 383 -5.56 16.24 -2.86
N ASP A 384 -4.87 17.20 -3.46
CA ASP A 384 -3.41 17.27 -3.37
C ASP A 384 -2.96 17.63 -1.95
N VAL A 385 -3.75 18.41 -1.20
CA VAL A 385 -3.49 18.69 0.23
C VAL A 385 -3.66 17.43 1.06
N MET A 386 -4.67 16.60 0.74
CA MET A 386 -4.87 15.30 1.37
C MET A 386 -3.70 14.36 1.09
N THR A 387 -3.24 14.29 -0.17
CA THR A 387 -2.07 13.51 -0.55
C THR A 387 -0.81 13.99 0.18
N LEU A 388 -0.60 15.30 0.33
CA LEU A 388 0.52 15.82 1.11
C LEU A 388 0.46 15.35 2.57
N ALA A 389 -0.70 15.41 3.21
CA ALA A 389 -0.89 14.93 4.58
C ALA A 389 -0.68 13.41 4.70
N HIS A 390 -1.15 12.66 3.70
CA HIS A 390 -0.99 11.21 3.61
C HIS A 390 0.50 10.82 3.61
N GLU A 391 1.29 11.38 2.69
CA GLU A 391 2.72 11.08 2.62
C GLU A 391 3.50 11.57 3.85
N LEU A 392 3.12 12.71 4.43
CA LEU A 392 3.71 13.19 5.70
C LEU A 392 3.39 12.26 6.87
N GLY A 393 2.22 11.62 6.89
CA GLY A 393 1.90 10.59 7.88
C GLY A 393 2.84 9.40 7.78
N HIS A 394 3.10 8.87 6.57
CA HIS A 394 4.15 7.85 6.39
C HIS A 394 5.53 8.36 6.85
N GLY A 395 5.90 9.59 6.50
CA GLY A 395 7.14 10.20 6.93
C GLY A 395 7.28 10.30 8.46
N ILE A 396 6.21 10.65 9.17
CA ILE A 396 6.18 10.63 10.65
C ILE A 396 6.40 9.20 11.17
N HIS A 397 5.69 8.23 10.61
CA HIS A 397 5.80 6.83 11.04
C HIS A 397 7.24 6.33 10.91
N GLN A 398 7.86 6.60 9.76
CA GLN A 398 9.24 6.22 9.45
C GLN A 398 10.24 6.89 10.40
N VAL A 399 10.06 8.17 10.71
CA VAL A 399 10.91 8.89 11.68
C VAL A 399 10.75 8.37 13.11
N LEU A 400 9.53 7.97 13.51
CA LEU A 400 9.30 7.46 14.87
C LEU A 400 9.84 6.03 15.05
N ALA A 401 9.78 5.20 14.01
CA ALA A 401 10.23 3.81 14.05
C ALA A 401 11.74 3.64 13.77
N SER A 402 12.45 4.70 13.34
CA SER A 402 13.84 4.61 12.89
C SER A 402 14.80 4.08 13.94
N ASP A 403 14.58 4.42 15.21
CA ASP A 403 15.43 4.02 16.34
C ASP A 403 15.41 2.50 16.61
N LEU A 404 14.48 1.76 16.01
CA LEU A 404 14.40 0.30 16.12
C LEU A 404 15.42 -0.44 15.25
N GLY A 405 16.06 0.26 14.30
CA GLY A 405 16.97 -0.33 13.32
C GLY A 405 16.25 -1.06 12.17
N PRO A 406 16.98 -1.42 11.10
CA PRO A 406 16.41 -1.87 9.83
C PRO A 406 15.53 -3.11 9.92
N LEU A 407 15.75 -4.00 10.90
CA LEU A 407 14.98 -5.24 11.02
C LEU A 407 13.62 -5.07 11.68
N LEU A 408 13.43 -3.97 12.42
CA LEU A 408 12.26 -3.75 13.27
C LEU A 408 11.53 -2.44 12.95
N SER A 409 12.14 -1.53 12.21
CA SER A 409 11.50 -0.27 11.81
C SER A 409 10.43 -0.45 10.74
N ASP A 410 10.57 -1.47 9.88
CA ASP A 410 9.62 -1.73 8.80
C ASP A 410 8.29 -2.28 9.33
N THR A 411 7.19 -1.79 8.80
CA THR A 411 5.84 -2.12 9.29
C THR A 411 5.13 -3.02 8.29
N PRO A 412 4.38 -4.05 8.74
CA PRO A 412 3.51 -4.81 7.84
C PRO A 412 2.56 -3.89 7.07
N LEU A 413 2.23 -4.25 5.83
CA LEU A 413 1.36 -3.45 4.94
C LEU A 413 0.02 -3.08 5.59
N THR A 414 -0.49 -3.93 6.47
CA THR A 414 -1.74 -3.74 7.22
C THR A 414 -1.67 -2.61 8.25
N LEU A 415 -0.47 -2.26 8.72
CA LEU A 415 -0.24 -1.18 9.68
C LEU A 415 0.44 0.05 9.05
N ALA A 416 1.01 -0.10 7.84
CA ALA A 416 1.73 0.97 7.16
C ALA A 416 0.86 2.23 6.91
N GLU A 417 -0.43 2.03 6.65
CA GLU A 417 -1.41 3.09 6.39
C GLU A 417 -1.91 3.80 7.67
N THR A 418 -1.49 3.33 8.85
CA THR A 418 -2.02 3.84 10.13
C THR A 418 -1.73 5.31 10.33
N ALA A 419 -0.56 5.78 9.90
CA ALA A 419 -0.13 7.16 10.07
C ALA A 419 -0.62 8.08 8.95
N SER A 420 -0.57 7.60 7.70
CA SER A 420 -0.95 8.35 6.50
C SER A 420 -2.43 8.71 6.51
N VAL A 421 -3.31 7.71 6.68
CA VAL A 421 -4.77 7.92 6.69
C VAL A 421 -5.21 8.72 7.91
N PHE A 422 -4.55 8.57 9.07
CA PHE A 422 -4.89 9.36 10.26
C PHE A 422 -4.53 10.84 10.05
N GLY A 423 -3.34 11.11 9.50
CA GLY A 423 -2.92 12.46 9.09
C GLY A 423 -3.83 13.10 8.05
N GLU A 424 -4.28 12.29 7.10
CA GLU A 424 -5.30 12.67 6.13
C GLU A 424 -6.60 13.07 6.85
N MET A 425 -7.10 12.27 7.80
CA MET A 425 -8.32 12.59 8.55
C MET A 425 -8.23 13.88 9.39
N LEU A 426 -7.07 14.15 10.02
CA LEU A 426 -6.82 15.41 10.71
C LEU A 426 -6.92 16.60 9.74
N THR A 427 -6.25 16.49 8.60
CA THR A 427 -6.20 17.54 7.57
C THR A 427 -7.57 17.76 6.92
N TYR A 428 -8.32 16.69 6.67
CA TYR A 428 -9.65 16.73 6.09
C TYR A 428 -10.60 17.56 6.96
N ARG A 429 -10.59 17.33 8.28
CA ARG A 429 -11.45 18.07 9.20
C ARG A 429 -11.06 19.54 9.27
N LYS A 430 -9.76 19.84 9.28
CA LYS A 430 -9.27 21.22 9.22
C LYS A 430 -9.77 21.93 7.95
N LEU A 431 -9.71 21.26 6.81
CA LEU A 431 -10.25 21.78 5.54
C LEU A 431 -11.77 22.02 5.63
N ILE A 432 -12.55 21.01 6.03
CA ILE A 432 -14.01 21.10 6.17
C ILE A 432 -14.45 22.22 7.13
N GLN A 433 -13.73 22.41 8.25
CA GLN A 433 -14.01 23.48 9.21
C GLN A 433 -13.71 24.88 8.64
N ASN A 434 -12.68 24.99 7.79
CA ASN A 434 -12.30 26.25 7.14
C ASN A 434 -13.16 26.58 5.92
N THR A 435 -13.81 25.58 5.31
CA THR A 435 -14.70 25.77 4.16
C THR A 435 -16.03 26.40 4.56
N LYS A 436 -16.23 27.66 4.15
CA LYS A 436 -17.46 28.43 4.42
C LYS A 436 -18.56 28.25 3.38
N ASN A 437 -18.20 27.80 2.18
CA ASN A 437 -19.14 27.57 1.09
C ASN A 437 -19.77 26.18 1.24
N GLU A 438 -21.09 26.12 1.37
CA GLU A 438 -21.82 24.86 1.59
C GLU A 438 -21.67 23.88 0.42
N PHE A 439 -21.63 24.38 -0.81
CA PHE A 439 -21.41 23.56 -1.99
C PHE A 439 -19.98 22.98 -2.04
N GLU A 440 -18.95 23.79 -1.73
CA GLU A 440 -17.58 23.27 -1.61
C GLU A 440 -17.47 22.22 -0.49
N ARG A 441 -18.18 22.42 0.63
CA ARG A 441 -18.25 21.44 1.72
C ARG A 441 -18.92 20.14 1.27
N LYS A 442 -20.02 20.23 0.51
CA LYS A 442 -20.70 19.08 -0.10
C LYS A 442 -19.77 18.28 -1.02
N VAL A 443 -18.99 18.97 -1.86
CA VAL A 443 -18.02 18.35 -2.77
C VAL A 443 -16.89 17.64 -2.00
N LEU A 444 -16.35 18.26 -0.95
CA LEU A 444 -15.32 17.64 -0.11
C LEU A 444 -15.83 16.39 0.60
N LEU A 445 -17.06 16.45 1.15
CA LEU A 445 -17.71 15.29 1.78
C LEU A 445 -17.94 14.15 0.79
N ALA A 446 -18.54 14.45 -0.36
CA ALA A 446 -18.78 13.45 -1.40
C ALA A 446 -17.48 12.79 -1.89
N SER A 447 -16.43 13.59 -2.12
CA SER A 447 -15.12 13.07 -2.52
C SER A 447 -14.53 12.14 -1.44
N LYS A 448 -14.57 12.54 -0.17
CA LYS A 448 -14.02 11.72 0.92
C LYS A 448 -14.81 10.41 1.12
N ILE A 449 -16.14 10.47 1.04
CA ILE A 449 -16.99 9.27 1.10
C ILE A 449 -16.68 8.32 -0.07
N GLU A 450 -16.52 8.85 -1.29
CA GLU A 450 -16.15 8.05 -2.46
C GLU A 450 -14.78 7.40 -2.32
N ASP A 451 -13.79 8.12 -1.80
CA ASP A 451 -12.46 7.58 -1.54
C ASP A 451 -12.54 6.43 -0.53
N MET A 452 -13.25 6.60 0.60
CA MET A 452 -13.44 5.54 1.60
C MET A 452 -14.24 4.33 1.05
N ILE A 453 -15.27 4.55 0.22
CA ILE A 453 -15.99 3.47 -0.46
C ILE A 453 -15.06 2.71 -1.42
N ASN A 454 -14.18 3.41 -2.14
CA ASN A 454 -13.23 2.78 -3.06
C ASN A 454 -12.11 2.02 -2.34
N THR A 455 -11.72 2.41 -1.12
CA THR A 455 -10.66 1.77 -0.33
C THR A 455 -11.17 0.64 0.56
N VAL A 456 -12.40 0.74 1.07
CA VAL A 456 -12.98 -0.28 1.96
C VAL A 456 -13.93 -1.20 1.18
N ILE A 457 -15.10 -0.67 0.80
CA ILE A 457 -16.20 -1.47 0.23
C ILE A 457 -15.78 -2.17 -1.07
N ARG A 458 -15.16 -1.42 -1.98
CA ARG A 458 -14.72 -1.95 -3.28
C ARG A 458 -13.62 -3.00 -3.12
N GLN A 459 -12.67 -2.80 -2.20
CA GLN A 459 -11.56 -3.73 -2.01
C GLN A 459 -12.02 -5.03 -1.35
N ILE A 460 -12.98 -4.97 -0.41
CA ILE A 460 -13.62 -6.18 0.12
C ILE A 460 -14.42 -6.90 -0.98
N SER A 461 -15.15 -6.17 -1.83
CA SER A 461 -15.80 -6.77 -3.01
C SER A 461 -14.83 -7.48 -3.95
N PHE A 462 -13.61 -6.94 -4.11
CA PHE A 462 -12.54 -7.56 -4.91
C PHE A 462 -11.96 -8.80 -4.21
N PHE A 463 -11.76 -8.74 -2.90
CA PHE A 463 -11.36 -9.89 -2.11
C PHE A 463 -12.37 -11.04 -2.21
N LYS A 464 -13.68 -10.74 -2.13
CA LYS A 464 -14.75 -11.74 -2.33
C LYS A 464 -14.70 -12.37 -3.73
N PHE A 465 -14.44 -11.57 -4.76
CA PHE A 465 -14.24 -12.07 -6.12
C PHE A 465 -13.08 -13.06 -6.18
N GLU A 466 -11.92 -12.71 -5.62
CA GLU A 466 -10.77 -13.62 -5.58
C GLU A 466 -11.05 -14.90 -4.79
N GLN A 467 -11.71 -14.80 -3.62
CA GLN A 467 -12.09 -15.96 -2.81
C GLN A 467 -12.95 -16.93 -3.63
N LEU A 468 -14.00 -16.43 -4.30
CA LEU A 468 -14.89 -17.25 -5.11
C LEU A 468 -14.16 -17.86 -6.31
N VAL A 469 -13.35 -17.09 -7.04
CA VAL A 469 -12.57 -17.59 -8.18
C VAL A 469 -11.59 -18.69 -7.76
N HIS A 470 -10.80 -18.48 -6.71
CA HIS A 470 -9.84 -19.48 -6.24
C HIS A 470 -10.53 -20.71 -5.63
N GLN A 471 -11.68 -20.54 -4.99
CA GLN A 471 -12.48 -21.65 -4.47
C GLN A 471 -13.05 -22.49 -5.62
N SER A 472 -13.69 -21.87 -6.61
CA SER A 472 -14.25 -22.57 -7.77
C SER A 472 -13.16 -23.22 -8.64
N ARG A 473 -11.94 -22.65 -8.69
CA ARG A 473 -10.81 -23.26 -9.40
C ARG A 473 -10.35 -24.61 -8.86
N LYS A 474 -10.77 -24.99 -7.65
CA LYS A 474 -10.50 -26.32 -7.08
C LYS A 474 -11.30 -27.41 -7.80
N ASP A 475 -12.42 -27.06 -8.40
CA ASP A 475 -13.34 -28.00 -9.06
C ASP A 475 -13.09 -28.14 -10.57
N GLY A 476 -12.31 -27.23 -11.16
CA GLY A 476 -11.97 -27.26 -12.58
C GLY A 476 -11.43 -25.93 -13.09
N GLU A 477 -11.12 -25.86 -14.39
CA GLU A 477 -10.82 -24.60 -15.07
C GLU A 477 -12.11 -23.80 -15.27
N LEU A 478 -12.06 -22.48 -15.06
CA LEU A 478 -13.23 -21.62 -15.16
C LEU A 478 -13.36 -21.05 -16.57
N THR A 479 -14.59 -21.03 -17.09
CA THR A 479 -14.88 -20.34 -18.35
C THR A 479 -14.89 -18.83 -18.15
N SER A 480 -14.86 -18.07 -19.26
CA SER A 480 -15.03 -16.62 -19.18
C SER A 480 -16.37 -16.22 -18.58
N GLU A 481 -17.43 -17.03 -18.78
CA GLU A 481 -18.74 -16.71 -18.21
C GLU A 481 -18.79 -16.97 -16.71
N ASP A 482 -18.15 -18.04 -16.21
CA ASP A 482 -18.04 -18.28 -14.77
C ASP A 482 -17.37 -17.09 -14.05
N LEU A 483 -16.25 -16.59 -14.59
CA LEU A 483 -15.55 -15.42 -14.04
C LEU A 483 -16.41 -14.15 -14.12
N ASN A 484 -17.08 -13.94 -15.25
CA ASN A 484 -17.97 -12.80 -15.46
C ASN A 484 -19.16 -12.81 -14.46
N ASP A 485 -19.73 -13.98 -14.19
CA ASP A 485 -20.86 -14.16 -13.29
C ASP A 485 -20.45 -13.91 -11.82
N ILE A 486 -19.32 -14.49 -11.38
CA ILE A 486 -18.75 -14.21 -10.06
C ILE A 486 -18.47 -12.72 -9.89
N TRP A 487 -17.93 -12.06 -10.93
CA TRP A 487 -17.72 -10.61 -10.91
C TRP A 487 -19.03 -9.84 -10.77
N LEU A 488 -20.04 -10.12 -11.60
CA LEU A 488 -21.31 -9.44 -11.53
C LEU A 488 -22.02 -9.63 -10.18
N GLU A 489 -21.96 -10.83 -9.61
CA GLU A 489 -22.53 -11.13 -8.30
C GLU A 489 -21.88 -10.25 -7.22
N THR A 490 -20.56 -10.28 -7.12
CA THR A 490 -19.82 -9.52 -6.10
C THR A 490 -19.99 -8.00 -6.27
N GLN A 491 -19.98 -7.49 -7.51
CA GLN A 491 -20.23 -6.07 -7.77
C GLN A 491 -21.67 -5.66 -7.45
N LYS A 492 -22.66 -6.50 -7.78
CA LYS A 492 -24.07 -6.19 -7.49
C LYS A 492 -24.32 -6.08 -5.98
N ASN A 493 -23.73 -6.99 -5.20
CA ASN A 493 -23.86 -7.00 -3.74
C ASN A 493 -23.25 -5.73 -3.12
N SER A 494 -22.06 -5.31 -3.59
CA SER A 494 -21.35 -4.17 -3.02
C SER A 494 -21.86 -2.81 -3.52
N LEU A 495 -22.30 -2.69 -4.78
CA LEU A 495 -22.75 -1.43 -5.38
C LEU A 495 -24.22 -1.11 -5.08
N GLY A 496 -25.05 -2.14 -4.98
CA GLY A 496 -26.46 -1.99 -4.61
C GLY A 496 -27.39 -1.49 -5.72
N PRO A 497 -28.67 -1.26 -5.38
CA PRO A 497 -29.75 -1.08 -6.36
C PRO A 497 -29.74 0.28 -7.07
N SER A 498 -29.05 1.28 -6.51
CA SER A 498 -28.95 2.62 -7.10
C SER A 498 -28.00 2.68 -8.31
N ILE A 499 -27.24 1.61 -8.56
CA ILE A 499 -26.39 1.46 -9.74
C ILE A 499 -27.00 0.43 -10.68
N LYS A 500 -27.26 0.85 -11.92
CA LYS A 500 -27.64 -0.03 -13.01
C LYS A 500 -26.37 -0.54 -13.70
N LEU A 501 -26.12 -1.83 -13.52
CA LEU A 501 -25.00 -2.50 -14.18
C LEU A 501 -25.34 -2.73 -15.65
N ASP A 502 -24.54 -2.14 -16.54
CA ASP A 502 -24.62 -2.40 -17.97
C ASP A 502 -24.18 -3.85 -18.25
N LYS A 503 -24.70 -4.46 -19.32
CA LYS A 503 -24.34 -5.83 -19.72
C LYS A 503 -22.83 -6.03 -19.91
N MET A 504 -22.11 -4.98 -20.29
CA MET A 504 -20.66 -5.00 -20.52
C MET A 504 -19.84 -4.82 -19.23
N HIS A 505 -20.49 -4.50 -18.10
CA HIS A 505 -19.85 -4.37 -16.80
C HIS A 505 -19.14 -5.66 -16.37
N LYS A 506 -19.60 -6.81 -16.89
CA LYS A 506 -19.08 -8.14 -16.58
C LYS A 506 -17.60 -8.35 -16.95
N TYR A 507 -17.06 -7.53 -17.85
CA TYR A 507 -15.66 -7.64 -18.29
C TYR A 507 -14.67 -6.85 -17.45
N LEU A 508 -15.14 -6.03 -16.50
CA LEU A 508 -14.27 -5.10 -15.76
C LEU A 508 -13.29 -5.77 -14.79
N TRP A 509 -13.49 -7.04 -14.42
CA TRP A 509 -12.49 -7.76 -13.63
C TRP A 509 -11.15 -7.93 -14.36
N SER A 510 -11.19 -7.98 -15.70
CA SER A 510 -10.07 -8.41 -16.54
C SER A 510 -8.93 -7.41 -16.67
N TYR A 511 -9.12 -6.15 -16.26
CA TYR A 511 -8.04 -5.15 -16.27
C TYR A 511 -7.45 -4.87 -14.89
N ILE A 512 -7.94 -5.55 -13.84
CA ILE A 512 -7.50 -5.28 -12.47
C ILE A 512 -6.17 -6.01 -12.21
N PRO A 513 -5.04 -5.30 -12.11
CA PRO A 513 -3.72 -5.94 -12.02
C PRO A 513 -3.53 -6.71 -10.71
N HIS A 514 -4.18 -6.28 -9.62
CA HIS A 514 -4.01 -6.87 -8.30
C HIS A 514 -4.33 -8.37 -8.25
N PHE A 515 -5.33 -8.83 -9.02
CA PHE A 515 -5.70 -10.25 -9.11
C PHE A 515 -4.60 -11.12 -9.72
N ILE A 516 -3.74 -10.52 -10.54
CA ILE A 516 -2.66 -11.21 -11.25
C ILE A 516 -1.34 -11.05 -10.47
N HIS A 517 -1.02 -9.83 -10.05
CA HIS A 517 0.28 -9.47 -9.50
C HIS A 517 0.41 -9.85 -8.02
N SER A 518 -0.69 -9.81 -7.28
CA SER A 518 -0.67 -9.95 -5.83
C SER A 518 -1.99 -10.52 -5.30
N PRO A 519 -2.25 -11.82 -5.55
CA PRO A 519 -3.49 -12.45 -5.10
C PRO A 519 -3.77 -12.20 -3.61
N PHE A 520 -5.04 -11.89 -3.32
CA PHE A 520 -5.62 -11.59 -2.01
C PHE A 520 -5.06 -10.35 -1.31
N TYR A 521 -4.25 -9.52 -1.97
CA TYR A 521 -3.64 -8.35 -1.33
C TYR A 521 -4.67 -7.28 -0.96
N VAL A 522 -5.75 -7.17 -1.73
CA VAL A 522 -6.66 -6.01 -1.70
C VAL A 522 -7.35 -5.78 -0.36
N TYR A 523 -7.57 -6.79 0.48
CA TYR A 523 -8.17 -6.58 1.81
C TYR A 523 -7.28 -5.73 2.72
N ALA A 524 -5.97 -5.68 2.48
CA ALA A 524 -5.04 -4.89 3.29
C ALA A 524 -5.38 -3.38 3.26
N TYR A 525 -5.91 -2.89 2.13
CA TYR A 525 -6.40 -1.52 2.02
C TYR A 525 -7.60 -1.26 2.96
N ALA A 526 -8.59 -2.16 2.93
CA ALA A 526 -9.77 -2.05 3.79
C ALA A 526 -9.39 -2.19 5.28
N PHE A 527 -8.46 -3.10 5.59
CA PHE A 527 -7.93 -3.28 6.93
C PHE A 527 -7.29 -1.98 7.45
N GLY A 528 -6.36 -1.40 6.68
CA GLY A 528 -5.66 -0.17 7.07
C GLY A 528 -6.62 1.00 7.30
N ASP A 529 -7.55 1.23 6.37
CA ASP A 529 -8.51 2.34 6.47
C ASP A 529 -9.48 2.14 7.64
N CYS A 530 -10.07 0.96 7.81
CA CYS A 530 -10.97 0.70 8.94
C CYS A 530 -10.25 0.73 10.29
N LEU A 531 -9.01 0.24 10.38
CA LEU A 531 -8.18 0.33 11.59
C LEU A 531 -7.99 1.78 12.02
N VAL A 532 -7.63 2.65 11.06
CA VAL A 532 -7.43 4.08 11.30
C VAL A 532 -8.72 4.75 11.70
N ASN A 533 -9.83 4.43 11.03
CA ASN A 533 -11.13 4.97 11.35
C ASN A 533 -11.56 4.60 12.78
N SER A 534 -11.27 3.37 13.23
CA SER A 534 -11.53 2.95 14.60
C SER A 534 -10.63 3.68 15.61
N LEU A 535 -9.34 3.85 15.32
CA LEU A 535 -8.43 4.67 16.14
C LEU A 535 -8.91 6.12 16.24
N TYR A 536 -9.39 6.68 15.13
CA TYR A 536 -9.94 8.03 15.09
C TYR A 536 -11.24 8.16 15.89
N SER A 537 -12.11 7.14 15.82
CA SER A 537 -13.31 7.06 16.65
C SER A 537 -12.98 7.08 18.15
N VAL A 538 -11.93 6.36 18.57
CA VAL A 538 -11.42 6.42 19.95
C VAL A 538 -10.95 7.83 20.30
N TYR A 539 -10.15 8.47 19.43
CA TYR A 539 -9.68 9.84 19.63
C TYR A 539 -10.83 10.85 19.79
N GLU A 540 -11.90 10.72 19.02
CA GLU A 540 -13.06 11.61 19.12
C GLU A 540 -13.88 11.39 20.40
N LYS A 541 -13.97 10.14 20.88
CA LYS A 541 -14.69 9.79 22.11
C LYS A 541 -13.89 10.20 23.36
N ASP A 542 -12.58 9.99 23.37
CA ASP A 542 -11.68 10.34 24.47
C ASP A 542 -10.27 10.72 23.97
N ARG A 543 -9.92 12.00 24.15
CA ARG A 543 -8.61 12.54 23.78
C ARG A 543 -7.54 12.28 24.84
N SER A 544 -7.92 11.90 26.06
CA SER A 544 -7.02 11.78 27.20
C SER A 544 -5.97 10.68 26.98
N GLY A 545 -4.70 11.08 26.92
CA GLY A 545 -3.59 10.14 26.70
C GLY A 545 -3.57 9.45 25.33
N PHE A 546 -4.48 9.78 24.40
CA PHE A 546 -4.54 9.18 23.07
C PHE A 546 -3.25 9.43 22.29
N VAL A 547 -2.78 10.69 22.29
CA VAL A 547 -1.58 11.10 21.55
C VAL A 547 -0.37 10.25 21.95
N THR A 548 -0.14 10.07 23.26
CA THR A 548 0.98 9.25 23.75
C THR A 548 0.86 7.80 23.26
N LYS A 549 -0.31 7.17 23.44
CA LYS A 549 -0.54 5.79 22.99
C LYS A 549 -0.37 5.65 21.47
N TYR A 550 -0.83 6.64 20.71
CA TYR A 550 -0.73 6.67 19.25
C TYR A 550 0.71 6.84 18.79
N THR A 551 1.47 7.73 19.42
CA THR A 551 2.91 7.87 19.15
C THR A 551 3.68 6.60 19.52
N ASP A 552 3.36 5.94 20.63
CA ASP A 552 3.97 4.67 21.02
C ASP A 552 3.64 3.53 20.03
N LEU A 553 2.41 3.53 19.48
CA LEU A 553 2.01 2.61 18.42
C LEU A 553 2.89 2.81 17.18
N LEU A 554 3.03 4.05 16.69
CA LEU A 554 3.85 4.35 15.53
C LEU A 554 5.35 4.07 15.77
N ALA A 555 5.87 4.45 16.94
CA ALA A 555 7.27 4.22 17.31
C ALA A 555 7.60 2.73 17.49
N SER A 556 6.59 1.86 17.62
CA SER A 556 6.80 0.42 17.72
C SER A 556 7.13 -0.23 16.37
N GLY A 557 6.96 0.44 15.22
CA GLY A 557 7.29 -0.11 13.90
C GLY A 557 6.75 -1.53 13.69
N GLY A 558 7.59 -2.44 13.22
CA GLY A 558 7.32 -3.88 13.12
C GLY A 558 7.68 -4.71 14.36
N SER A 559 8.06 -4.08 15.48
CA SER A 559 8.54 -4.77 16.67
C SER A 559 7.44 -5.43 17.53
N LYS A 560 6.16 -5.15 17.24
CA LYS A 560 5.01 -5.69 17.98
C LYS A 560 3.93 -6.20 17.05
N HIS A 561 3.18 -7.19 17.52
CA HIS A 561 2.01 -7.69 16.82
C HIS A 561 0.82 -6.72 16.92
N HIS A 562 -0.09 -6.72 15.93
CA HIS A 562 -1.24 -5.81 15.91
C HIS A 562 -2.06 -5.87 17.20
N LYS A 563 -2.24 -7.06 17.77
CA LYS A 563 -2.96 -7.28 19.02
C LYS A 563 -2.37 -6.50 20.20
N GLU A 564 -1.04 -6.47 20.31
CA GLU A 564 -0.34 -5.74 21.37
C GLU A 564 -0.41 -4.23 21.14
N LEU A 565 -0.39 -3.79 19.87
CA LEU A 565 -0.51 -2.39 19.49
C LEU A 565 -1.91 -1.82 19.76
N LEU A 566 -2.95 -2.64 19.64
CA LEU A 566 -4.34 -2.22 19.80
C LEU A 566 -4.87 -2.28 21.24
N GLN A 567 -4.27 -3.13 22.07
CA GLN A 567 -4.65 -3.28 23.48
C GLN A 567 -4.72 -1.95 24.27
N PRO A 568 -3.78 -0.99 24.15
CA PRO A 568 -3.84 0.29 24.87
C PRO A 568 -5.06 1.15 24.56
N PHE A 569 -5.71 0.90 23.42
CA PHE A 569 -6.93 1.57 22.96
C PHE A 569 -8.20 0.79 23.30
N ASN A 570 -8.08 -0.38 23.94
CA ASN A 570 -9.15 -1.35 24.16
C ASN A 570 -9.80 -1.82 22.84
N LEU A 571 -8.99 -1.98 21.79
CA LEU A 571 -9.45 -2.44 20.48
C LEU A 571 -9.02 -3.89 20.25
N ASP A 572 -9.90 -4.69 19.66
CA ASP A 572 -9.65 -6.08 19.30
C ASP A 572 -10.09 -6.33 17.86
N ALA A 573 -9.11 -6.59 16.97
CA ALA A 573 -9.36 -6.80 15.55
C ALA A 573 -10.12 -8.11 15.25
N THR A 574 -10.24 -9.02 16.23
CA THR A 574 -11.05 -10.24 16.09
C THR A 574 -12.54 -10.00 16.36
N ASP A 575 -12.91 -8.85 16.94
CA ASP A 575 -14.30 -8.48 17.20
C ASP A 575 -14.89 -7.71 16.01
N PRO A 576 -15.97 -8.20 15.35
CA PRO A 576 -16.66 -7.45 14.30
C PRO A 576 -17.15 -6.05 14.74
N SER A 577 -17.39 -5.82 16.04
CA SER A 577 -17.78 -4.51 16.57
C SER A 577 -16.70 -3.44 16.34
N PHE A 578 -15.43 -3.83 16.43
CA PHE A 578 -14.29 -2.95 16.17
C PHE A 578 -14.28 -2.44 14.72
N TRP A 579 -14.59 -3.31 13.76
CA TRP A 579 -14.66 -2.92 12.35
C TRP A 579 -15.90 -2.08 12.03
N ASN A 580 -17.03 -2.34 12.71
CA ASN A 580 -18.23 -1.51 12.60
C ASN A 580 -17.98 -0.07 13.07
N ASP A 581 -17.20 0.12 14.14
CA ASP A 581 -16.80 1.45 14.60
C ASP A 581 -16.01 2.21 13.53
N GLY A 582 -15.11 1.55 12.81
CA GLY A 582 -14.39 2.15 11.68
C GLY A 582 -15.32 2.50 10.51
N ILE A 583 -16.25 1.61 10.17
CA ILE A 583 -17.26 1.85 9.13
C ILE A 583 -18.21 3.00 9.51
N SER A 584 -18.45 3.22 10.81
CA SER A 584 -19.35 4.26 11.30
C SER A 584 -18.91 5.68 10.94
N LEU A 585 -17.61 5.90 10.67
CA LEU A 585 -17.16 7.19 10.14
C LEU A 585 -17.67 7.45 8.72
N ILE A 586 -17.74 6.42 7.88
CA ILE A 586 -18.31 6.53 6.53
C ILE A 586 -19.80 6.87 6.64
N THR A 587 -20.54 6.15 7.48
CA THR A 587 -21.98 6.39 7.65
C THR A 587 -22.26 7.77 8.27
N GLY A 588 -21.43 8.22 9.21
CA GLY A 588 -21.53 9.56 9.78
C GLY A 588 -21.26 10.69 8.76
N MET A 589 -20.28 10.51 7.86
CA MET A 589 -20.08 11.45 6.75
C MET A 589 -21.24 11.44 5.77
N ILE A 590 -21.85 10.28 5.51
CA ILE A 590 -23.08 10.16 4.72
C ILE A 590 -24.23 10.91 5.41
N ASP A 591 -24.39 10.78 6.73
CA ASP A 591 -25.40 11.54 7.49
C ASP A 591 -25.18 13.05 7.37
N ASP A 592 -23.93 13.50 7.44
CA ASP A 592 -23.59 14.91 7.29
C ASP A 592 -23.82 15.41 5.87
N LEU A 593 -23.57 14.58 4.85
CA LEU A 593 -23.87 14.89 3.46
C LEU A 593 -25.39 15.01 3.25
N GLU A 594 -26.20 14.12 3.82
CA GLU A 594 -27.67 14.18 3.70
C GLU A 594 -28.27 15.44 4.34
N LYS A 595 -27.71 15.92 5.46
CA LYS A 595 -28.20 17.15 6.13
C LYS A 595 -28.03 18.40 5.27
N ILE A 596 -27.02 18.40 4.40
CA ILE A 596 -26.70 19.52 3.49
C ILE A 596 -27.09 19.22 2.04
N ASN A 597 -27.67 18.04 1.77
CA ASN A 597 -28.09 17.65 0.43
C ASN A 597 -29.45 18.23 0.09
#